data_AF-A0A847TIC2-F1
#
_entry.id   AF-A0A847TIC2-F1
#
_cell.length_a   1.000
_cell.length_b   1.000
_cell.length_c   1.000
_cell.angle_alpha   90.00
_cell.angle_beta   90.00
_cell.angle_gamma   90.00
#
_symmetry.space_group_name_H-M   'P 1'
#
loop_
_entity.id
_entity.type
_entity.pdbx_description
1 polymer ?
#
loop_
_entity_poly.entity_id
_entity_poly.type
_entity_poly.pdbx_seq_one_letter_code
_entity_poly.pdbx_strand_id
1 'polypeptide(L)'
;YKVLGLVTGQSTTGTGLFTEVGASWTDFFGMQSQAYNKKIANGEELCLLQIRSKAVRAGGNAVIAVDIDYSEMGGEKGMIMVCMSGTVVKLNNLEVLDQYKVESIKKISFLADKLHASNNKYAEILEKLN
;
A
#
# COMPACT_ATOMS: atom_id res chain seq x y z
N TYR A 1 14.25 -10.65 12.37
CA TYR A 1 13.63 -9.31 12.22
C TYR A 1 12.82 -9.01 13.48
N LYS A 2 12.41 -7.76 13.72
CA LYS A 2 11.48 -7.38 14.79
C LYS A 2 10.10 -7.07 14.20
N VAL A 3 9.03 -7.60 14.77
CA VAL A 3 7.65 -7.27 14.37
C VAL A 3 7.25 -5.94 15.00
N LEU A 4 6.64 -5.06 14.20
CA LEU A 4 6.21 -3.72 14.63
C LEU A 4 4.68 -3.55 14.60
N GLY A 5 3.97 -4.37 13.83
CA GLY A 5 2.51 -4.42 13.84
C GLY A 5 1.90 -4.75 12.49
N LEU A 6 0.57 -4.83 12.47
CA LEU A 6 -0.23 -4.99 11.25
C LEU A 6 -0.35 -3.65 10.52
N VAL A 7 -0.33 -3.68 9.19
CA VAL A 7 -0.76 -2.56 8.34
C VAL A 7 -1.79 -3.01 7.34
N THR A 8 -2.67 -2.08 7.01
CA THR A 8 -3.66 -2.25 5.95
C THR A 8 -3.65 -1.05 5.02
N GLY A 9 -4.06 -1.24 3.78
CA GLY A 9 -4.30 -0.19 2.80
C GLY A 9 -5.56 -0.52 2.02
N GLN A 10 -6.35 0.49 1.68
CA GLN A 10 -7.57 0.30 0.90
C GLN A 10 -7.63 1.32 -0.22
N SER A 11 -8.08 0.89 -1.38
CA SER A 11 -8.36 1.74 -2.51
C SER A 11 -9.70 1.35 -3.11
N THR A 12 -10.52 2.33 -3.47
CA THR A 12 -11.77 2.11 -4.19
C THR A 12 -11.69 2.89 -5.48
N THR A 13 -11.69 2.19 -6.61
CA THR A 13 -11.67 2.83 -7.92
C THR A 13 -13.10 2.96 -8.43
N GLY A 14 -13.63 4.19 -8.40
CA GLY A 14 -14.95 4.55 -8.92
C GLY A 14 -15.01 4.55 -10.45
N THR A 15 -16.21 4.45 -10.98
CA THR A 15 -16.51 4.28 -12.42
C THR A 15 -16.66 5.58 -13.21
N GLY A 16 -15.90 6.62 -12.88
CA GLY A 16 -15.91 7.90 -13.62
C GLY A 16 -15.50 7.83 -15.10
N LEU A 17 -15.37 6.64 -15.68
CA LEU A 17 -15.17 6.37 -17.11
C LEU A 17 -16.18 5.34 -17.69
N PHE A 18 -17.12 4.81 -16.91
CA PHE A 18 -18.18 3.94 -17.47
C PHE A 18 -19.31 4.74 -18.12
N THR A 19 -19.44 6.04 -17.81
CA THR A 19 -20.44 6.91 -18.46
C THR A 19 -20.14 7.20 -19.93
N GLU A 20 -18.93 6.95 -20.43
CA GLU A 20 -18.59 7.14 -21.86
C GLU A 20 -18.49 5.82 -22.66
N VAL A 21 -18.68 4.66 -22.02
CA VAL A 21 -18.68 3.34 -22.69
C VAL A 21 -20.07 2.70 -22.65
N GLY A 22 -21.11 3.52 -22.79
CA GLY A 22 -22.46 3.04 -23.08
C GLY A 22 -22.75 3.26 -24.56
N ALA A 23 -22.52 2.27 -25.42
CA ALA A 23 -23.25 2.19 -26.71
C ALA A 23 -23.01 0.92 -27.53
N SER A 24 -21.91 0.18 -27.39
CA SER A 24 -21.73 -1.01 -28.24
C SER A 24 -21.08 -2.14 -27.50
N TRP A 25 -21.89 -3.16 -27.24
CA TRP A 25 -21.45 -4.54 -27.32
C TRP A 25 -20.47 -4.70 -28.50
N THR A 26 -19.19 -4.83 -28.18
CA THR A 26 -18.21 -5.37 -29.10
C THR A 26 -17.29 -6.26 -28.28
N ASP A 27 -17.60 -7.56 -28.36
CA ASP A 27 -16.65 -8.66 -28.37
C ASP A 27 -16.24 -9.31 -27.05
N PHE A 28 -17.05 -10.33 -26.77
CA PHE A 28 -16.87 -11.57 -26.02
C PHE A 28 -15.59 -12.39 -26.38
N PHE A 29 -14.47 -11.79 -26.79
CA PHE A 29 -13.25 -12.54 -27.17
C PHE A 29 -11.94 -11.90 -26.66
N GLY A 30 -11.30 -12.55 -25.68
CA GLY A 30 -9.82 -12.60 -25.54
C GLY A 30 -9.04 -11.33 -25.15
N MET A 31 -9.70 -10.18 -25.01
CA MET A 31 -9.08 -8.90 -24.64
C MET A 31 -9.47 -8.54 -23.20
N GLN A 32 -8.74 -9.02 -22.19
CA GLN A 32 -8.86 -8.49 -20.82
C GLN A 32 -8.62 -6.97 -20.88
N SER A 33 -9.70 -6.19 -20.81
CA SER A 33 -9.67 -4.77 -21.19
C SER A 33 -8.55 -4.02 -20.46
N GLN A 34 -7.61 -3.46 -21.22
CA GLN A 34 -6.46 -2.71 -20.71
C GLN A 34 -6.88 -1.65 -19.67
N ALA A 35 -8.07 -1.08 -19.84
CA ALA A 35 -8.68 -0.12 -18.92
C ALA A 35 -9.07 -0.74 -17.56
N TYR A 36 -9.65 -1.95 -17.52
CA TYR A 36 -10.01 -2.63 -16.27
C TYR A 36 -8.76 -3.05 -15.49
N ASN A 37 -7.79 -3.69 -16.16
CA ASN A 37 -6.53 -4.08 -15.55
C ASN A 37 -5.73 -2.86 -15.06
N LYS A 38 -5.75 -1.74 -15.79
CA LYS A 38 -5.14 -0.47 -15.36
C LYS A 38 -5.78 0.09 -14.10
N LYS A 39 -7.10 -0.05 -13.93
CA LYS A 39 -7.79 0.38 -12.71
C LYS A 39 -7.38 -0.45 -11.50
N ILE A 40 -7.30 -1.78 -11.65
CA ILE A 40 -6.81 -2.67 -10.60
C ILE A 40 -5.37 -2.31 -10.22
N ALA A 41 -4.48 -2.17 -11.20
CA ALA A 41 -3.09 -1.79 -10.96
C ALA A 41 -2.95 -0.43 -10.25
N ASN A 42 -3.77 0.56 -10.61
CA ASN A 42 -3.80 1.84 -9.89
C ASN A 42 -4.28 1.67 -8.44
N GLY A 43 -5.29 0.82 -8.22
CA GLY A 43 -5.78 0.48 -6.88
C GLY A 43 -4.71 -0.19 -6.01
N GLU A 44 -3.96 -1.13 -6.60
CA GLU A 44 -2.83 -1.78 -5.96
C GLU A 44 -1.71 -0.80 -5.61
N GLU A 45 -1.28 0.06 -6.54
CA GLU A 45 -0.25 1.09 -6.30
C GLU A 45 -0.63 2.01 -5.14
N LEU A 46 -1.90 2.45 -5.08
CA LEU A 46 -2.39 3.25 -3.96
C LEU A 46 -2.33 2.50 -2.63
N CYS A 47 -2.69 1.21 -2.61
CA CYS A 47 -2.60 0.40 -1.39
C CYS A 47 -1.14 0.16 -0.97
N LEU A 48 -0.25 -0.12 -1.93
CA LEU A 48 1.19 -0.27 -1.72
C LEU A 48 1.80 1.00 -1.11
N LEU A 49 1.46 2.16 -1.64
CA LEU A 49 1.90 3.45 -1.09
C LEU A 49 1.44 3.64 0.35
N GLN A 50 0.18 3.29 0.66
CA GLN A 50 -0.35 3.37 2.02
C GLN A 50 0.40 2.46 2.99
N ILE A 51 0.54 1.16 2.68
CA ILE A 51 1.20 0.21 3.60
C ILE A 51 2.69 0.53 3.75
N ARG A 52 3.38 0.99 2.68
CA ARG A 52 4.77 1.46 2.74
C ARG A 52 4.91 2.70 3.64
N SER A 53 4.02 3.68 3.47
CA SER A 53 4.02 4.89 4.29
C SER A 53 3.77 4.58 5.77
N LYS A 54 2.78 3.72 6.05
CA LYS A 54 2.48 3.26 7.42
C LYS A 54 3.66 2.48 8.02
N ALA A 55 4.33 1.63 7.24
CA ALA A 55 5.51 0.89 7.68
C ALA A 55 6.64 1.83 8.13
N VAL A 56 6.96 2.86 7.34
CA VAL A 56 8.00 3.84 7.68
C VAL A 56 7.63 4.64 8.94
N ARG A 57 6.35 5.07 9.08
CA ARG A 57 5.88 5.77 10.28
C ARG A 57 5.98 4.91 11.55
N ALA A 58 5.80 3.61 11.42
CA ALA A 58 5.97 2.65 12.51
C ALA A 58 7.44 2.34 12.84
N GLY A 59 8.42 2.95 12.13
CA GLY A 59 9.85 2.67 12.30
C GLY A 59 10.31 1.38 11.58
N GLY A 60 9.47 0.83 10.71
CA GLY A 60 9.77 -0.36 9.91
C GLY A 60 10.51 -0.06 8.63
N ASN A 61 11.17 -1.09 8.11
CA ASN A 61 11.91 -1.03 6.84
C ASN A 61 11.47 -2.10 5.83
N ALA A 62 10.49 -2.94 6.19
CA ALA A 62 9.87 -3.89 5.30
C ALA A 62 8.43 -4.21 5.74
N VAL A 63 7.63 -4.70 4.79
CA VAL A 63 6.33 -5.33 5.03
C VAL A 63 6.40 -6.76 4.50
N ILE A 64 6.07 -7.74 5.32
CA ILE A 64 6.11 -9.16 4.96
C ILE A 64 4.72 -9.77 5.03
N ALA A 65 4.54 -10.93 4.38
CA ALA A 65 3.27 -11.63 4.29
C ALA A 65 2.15 -10.68 3.83
N VAL A 66 2.42 -9.95 2.73
CA VAL A 66 1.42 -9.07 2.13
C VAL A 66 0.37 -9.94 1.44
N ASP A 67 -0.88 -9.68 1.75
CA ASP A 67 -2.04 -10.27 1.12
C ASP A 67 -2.88 -9.19 0.45
N ILE A 68 -3.48 -9.52 -0.70
CA ILE A 68 -4.23 -8.58 -1.53
C ILE A 68 -5.58 -9.21 -1.86
N ASP A 69 -6.65 -8.57 -1.42
CA ASP A 69 -8.02 -8.95 -1.69
C ASP A 69 -8.69 -7.96 -2.64
N TYR A 70 -9.50 -8.50 -3.55
CA TYR A 70 -10.34 -7.72 -4.46
C TYR A 70 -11.81 -7.99 -4.13
N SER A 71 -12.60 -6.93 -4.02
CA SER A 71 -14.05 -7.05 -3.88
C SER A 71 -14.76 -6.09 -4.81
N GLU A 72 -15.74 -6.59 -5.55
CA GLU A 72 -16.66 -5.76 -6.31
C GLU A 72 -17.67 -5.10 -5.36
N MET A 73 -17.86 -3.80 -5.51
CA MET A 73 -18.83 -3.04 -4.73
C MET A 73 -19.78 -2.27 -5.65
N GLY A 74 -21.05 -2.21 -5.28
CA GLY A 74 -22.04 -1.33 -5.92
C GLY A 74 -22.75 -1.88 -7.16
N GLY A 75 -22.74 -3.20 -7.39
CA GLY A 75 -23.54 -3.86 -8.44
C GLY A 75 -23.33 -3.24 -9.83
N GLU A 76 -24.38 -2.63 -10.39
CA GLU A 76 -24.35 -1.95 -11.70
C GLU A 76 -23.31 -0.82 -11.80
N LYS A 77 -22.87 -0.25 -10.67
CA LYS A 77 -21.86 0.81 -10.66
C LYS A 77 -20.44 0.30 -10.85
N GLY A 78 -20.20 -1.02 -10.92
CA GLY A 78 -18.92 -1.61 -11.35
C GLY A 78 -17.67 -1.11 -10.62
N MET A 79 -17.76 -0.83 -9.31
CA MET A 79 -16.60 -0.38 -8.54
C MET A 79 -15.79 -1.56 -8.05
N ILE A 80 -14.47 -1.41 -8.06
CA ILE A 80 -13.55 -2.41 -7.52
C ILE A 80 -12.85 -1.80 -6.32
N MET A 81 -12.92 -2.50 -5.20
CA MET A 81 -12.12 -2.24 -4.02
C MET A 81 -10.92 -3.18 -4.01
N VAL A 82 -9.74 -2.61 -3.77
CA VAL A 82 -8.51 -3.33 -3.48
C VAL A 82 -8.21 -3.13 -2.01
N CYS A 83 -8.00 -4.22 -1.30
CA CYS A 83 -7.59 -4.25 0.09
C CYS A 83 -6.23 -4.94 0.17
N MET A 84 -5.28 -4.33 0.88
CA MET A 84 -4.00 -4.96 1.19
C MET A 84 -3.81 -5.03 2.68
N SER A 85 -3.28 -6.14 3.16
CA SER A 85 -2.84 -6.30 4.55
C SER A 85 -1.44 -6.90 4.61
N GLY A 86 -0.72 -6.67 5.69
CA GLY A 86 0.61 -7.24 5.88
C GLY A 86 1.22 -6.87 7.22
N THR A 87 2.38 -7.46 7.53
CA THR A 87 3.07 -7.23 8.80
C THR A 87 4.29 -6.35 8.61
N VAL A 88 4.33 -5.22 9.31
CA VAL A 88 5.50 -4.33 9.34
C VAL A 88 6.58 -4.96 10.21
N VAL A 89 7.79 -5.01 9.66
CA VAL A 89 8.97 -5.50 10.37
C VAL A 89 10.17 -4.57 10.22
N LYS A 90 11.10 -4.69 11.18
CA LYS A 90 12.44 -4.15 11.08
C LYS A 90 13.43 -5.29 10.83
N LEU A 91 13.93 -5.38 9.59
CA LEU A 91 14.99 -6.28 9.19
C LEU A 91 16.31 -5.79 9.75
N ASN A 92 17.04 -6.68 10.43
CA ASN A 92 18.36 -6.41 11.02
C ASN A 92 19.46 -7.30 10.40
N ASN A 93 19.11 -8.51 9.97
CA ASN A 93 20.02 -9.39 9.24
C ASN A 93 19.80 -9.15 7.73
N LEU A 94 20.76 -8.49 7.09
CA LEU A 94 20.72 -8.12 5.67
C LEU A 94 21.75 -8.89 4.84
N GLU A 95 22.48 -9.84 5.44
CA GLU A 95 23.63 -10.53 4.83
C GLU A 95 23.24 -11.36 3.60
N VAL A 96 21.98 -11.81 3.55
CA VAL A 96 21.42 -12.61 2.45
C VAL A 96 20.96 -11.76 1.25
N LEU A 97 21.05 -10.43 1.35
CA LEU A 97 20.59 -9.51 0.31
C LEU A 97 21.77 -8.97 -0.50
N ASP A 98 21.50 -8.67 -1.78
CA ASP A 98 22.47 -7.96 -2.62
C ASP A 98 22.77 -6.55 -2.07
N GLN A 99 23.95 -6.03 -2.41
CA GLN A 99 24.47 -4.77 -1.86
C GLN A 99 23.51 -3.58 -2.08
N TYR A 100 22.85 -3.53 -3.24
CA TYR A 100 21.92 -2.47 -3.58
C TYR A 100 20.69 -2.48 -2.65
N LYS A 101 20.12 -3.66 -2.38
CA LYS A 101 19.03 -3.80 -1.40
C LYS A 101 19.48 -3.45 0.02
N VAL A 102 20.68 -3.87 0.42
CA VAL A 102 21.24 -3.56 1.74
C VAL A 102 21.33 -2.04 1.94
N GLU A 103 21.88 -1.32 0.96
CA GLU A 103 22.01 0.14 1.02
C GLU A 103 20.64 0.82 1.11
N SER A 104 19.69 0.38 0.29
CA SER A 104 18.33 0.90 0.28
C SER A 104 17.62 0.70 1.63
N ILE A 105 17.72 -0.50 2.22
CA ILE A 105 17.13 -0.80 3.52
C ILE A 105 17.78 0.01 4.64
N LYS A 106 19.11 0.18 4.61
CA LYS A 106 19.82 1.02 5.59
C LYS A 106 19.33 2.47 5.53
N LYS A 107 19.19 3.02 4.32
CA LYS A 107 18.66 4.39 4.11
C LYS A 107 17.23 4.52 4.62
N ILE A 108 16.36 3.57 4.29
CA ILE A 108 14.96 3.56 4.78
C ILE A 108 14.93 3.46 6.31
N SER A 109 15.72 2.57 6.89
CA SER A 109 15.78 2.38 8.36
C SER A 109 16.18 3.66 9.06
N PHE A 110 17.20 4.36 8.56
CA PHE A 110 17.65 5.63 9.10
C PHE A 110 16.55 6.71 9.04
N LEU A 111 15.87 6.84 7.90
CA LEU A 111 14.79 7.81 7.74
C LEU A 111 13.56 7.46 8.60
N ALA A 112 13.20 6.18 8.68
CA ALA A 112 12.10 5.68 9.49
C ALA A 112 12.35 5.95 10.98
N ASP A 113 13.57 5.69 11.48
CA ASP A 113 13.93 5.97 12.87
C ASP A 113 13.85 7.46 13.20
N LYS A 114 14.33 8.32 12.30
CA LYS A 114 14.24 9.78 12.46
C LYS A 114 12.79 10.26 12.48
N LEU A 115 11.95 9.77 11.57
CA LEU A 115 10.54 10.12 11.51
C LEU A 115 9.80 9.65 12.77
N HIS A 116 10.03 8.41 13.18
CA HIS A 116 9.39 7.81 14.34
C HIS A 116 9.73 8.56 15.63
N ALA A 117 11.02 8.86 15.85
CA ALA A 117 11.46 9.66 17.00
C ALA A 117 10.85 11.08 16.99
N SER A 118 10.76 11.71 15.81
CA SER A 118 10.13 13.02 15.68
C SER A 118 8.65 12.99 16.05
N ASN A 119 7.90 11.98 15.58
CA ASN A 119 6.47 11.85 15.89
C ASN A 119 6.24 11.65 17.39
N ASN A 120 7.04 10.82 18.06
CA ASN A 120 6.92 10.59 19.50
C ASN A 120 7.18 11.89 20.28
N LYS A 121 8.21 12.66 19.89
CA LYS A 121 8.49 13.96 20.51
C LYS A 121 7.33 14.95 20.36
N TYR A 122 6.67 14.98 19.19
CA TYR A 122 5.49 15.82 19.00
C TYR A 122 4.31 15.39 19.88
N ALA A 123 4.08 14.07 20.02
CA ALA A 123 3.03 13.55 20.88
C ALA A 123 3.24 13.95 22.35
N GLU A 124 4.47 13.80 22.87
CA GLU A 124 4.83 14.23 24.23
C GLU A 124 4.61 15.72 24.48
N ILE A 125 4.86 16.56 23.47
CA ILE A 125 4.61 18.01 23.58
C ILE A 125 3.11 18.29 23.65
N LEU A 126 2.30 17.63 22.83
CA LEU A 126 0.85 17.79 22.83
C LEU A 126 0.22 17.34 24.16
N GLU A 127 0.72 16.25 24.75
CA GLU A 127 0.27 15.79 26.07
C GLU A 127 0.58 16.80 27.19
N LYS A 128 1.71 17.52 27.10
CA LYS A 128 2.06 18.58 28.08
C LYS A 128 1.27 19.88 27.91
N LEU A 129 0.62 20.07 26.76
CA LEU A 129 -0.18 21.26 26.45
C LEU A 129 -1.67 21.09 26.82
N ASN A 130 -2.13 19.85 27.04
CA ASN A 130 -3.45 19.52 27.56
C ASN A 130 -3.44 19.39 29.08
#